data_AF-A0A7S0GVA4-F1
#
_entry.id   AF-A0A7S0GVA4-F1
#
_cell.length_a   1.000
_cell.length_b   1.000
_cell.length_c   1.000
_cell.angle_alpha   90.00
_cell.angle_beta   90.00
_cell.angle_gamma   90.00
#
_symmetry.space_group_name_H-M   'P 1'
#
loop_
_entity.id
_entity.type
_entity.pdbx_description
1 polymer ?
#
loop_
_entity_poly.entity_id
_entity_poly.type
_entity_poly.pdbx_seq_one_letter_code
_entity_poly.pdbx_strand_id
1 'polypeptide(L)'
;LTRSRAMKLRCAGAVSGAFDVGDAATVGELMDALAKRVGVPGEDLRVFAGGRSLPADASTTLESLGVSEKTRLVVSRVRRDPAIEAQARRAAQEQARADRLAKIEQAAEALASRAGERARFELEDQDGDGLAGVSENDRKALVCGLTLHQKGRMMLDAGDFADALGVFELAEEAFAVADRALTENLDNVPILRLDAAWAQFQEFRRGDAAAAGSIDAGAERLRLCREGFARAHGPSLERLRAVHGGCSPELGLYVRLELLEGVLAIRAGDAEEARKKLKAASEKRDALLSVVRPESVAALA
;
A
#
# COMPACT_ATOMS: atom_id res chain seq x y z
N LEU A 1 8.98 -44.85 51.82
CA LEU A 1 7.89 -45.35 50.96
C LEU A 1 7.30 -44.16 50.22
N THR A 2 7.76 -43.90 49.00
CA THR A 2 7.03 -43.18 47.94
C THR A 2 7.78 -43.49 46.65
N ARG A 3 7.44 -44.62 46.02
CA ARG A 3 7.82 -44.85 44.62
C ARG A 3 7.07 -43.77 43.82
N SER A 4 7.78 -42.73 43.35
CA SER A 4 7.27 -41.88 42.26
C SER A 4 6.87 -42.85 41.14
N ARG A 5 5.56 -42.92 40.88
CA ARG A 5 5.00 -43.84 39.92
C ARG A 5 5.14 -43.17 38.57
N ALA A 6 6.31 -43.34 37.97
CA ALA A 6 6.66 -42.81 36.66
C ALA A 6 5.56 -43.19 35.66
N MET A 7 4.75 -42.22 35.22
CA MET A 7 3.60 -42.46 34.35
C MET A 7 4.12 -42.71 32.93
N LYS A 8 4.01 -43.96 32.47
CA LYS A 8 4.44 -44.35 31.12
C LYS A 8 3.29 -44.24 30.13
N LEU A 9 3.36 -43.28 29.22
CA LEU A 9 2.41 -43.12 28.13
C LEU A 9 2.90 -43.83 26.88
N ARG A 10 1.99 -44.39 26.09
CA ARG A 10 2.32 -44.94 24.77
C ARG A 10 2.20 -43.84 23.73
N CYS A 11 3.33 -43.51 23.10
CA CYS A 11 3.41 -42.52 22.03
C CYS A 11 3.49 -43.20 20.66
N ALA A 12 2.89 -42.56 19.66
CA ALA A 12 3.00 -42.89 18.25
C ALA A 12 3.26 -41.63 17.41
N GLY A 13 3.91 -41.79 16.25
CA GLY A 13 4.28 -40.67 15.36
C GLY A 13 5.75 -40.27 15.50
N ALA A 14 6.03 -38.99 15.70
CA ALA A 14 7.37 -38.41 15.86
C ALA A 14 8.11 -38.88 17.12
N VAL A 15 7.37 -39.39 18.11
CA VAL A 15 7.89 -40.19 19.22
C VAL A 15 7.16 -41.52 19.20
N SER A 16 7.89 -42.62 19.08
CA SER A 16 7.33 -43.97 19.11
C SER A 16 7.79 -44.73 20.35
N GLY A 17 6.87 -45.47 20.97
CA GLY A 17 7.16 -46.34 22.12
C GLY A 17 6.65 -45.78 23.45
N ALA A 18 7.10 -46.39 24.55
CA ALA A 18 6.76 -45.94 25.89
C ALA A 18 7.59 -44.68 26.22
N PHE A 19 6.89 -43.58 26.48
CA PHE A 19 7.47 -42.33 26.95
C PHE A 19 7.21 -42.19 28.44
N ASP A 20 8.28 -41.99 29.20
CA ASP A 20 8.19 -41.73 30.63
C ASP A 20 7.96 -40.24 30.85
N VAL A 21 6.79 -39.90 31.40
CA VAL A 21 6.35 -38.52 31.62
C VAL A 21 6.96 -37.94 32.91
N GLY A 22 7.61 -38.77 33.74
CA GLY A 22 8.15 -38.34 35.03
C GLY A 22 7.05 -37.78 35.95
N ASP A 23 7.34 -36.65 36.59
CA ASP A 23 6.40 -35.92 37.47
C ASP A 23 5.65 -34.77 36.75
N ALA A 24 5.65 -34.74 35.41
CA ALA A 24 4.97 -33.66 34.68
C ALA A 24 3.46 -33.67 34.94
N ALA A 25 2.93 -32.57 35.47
CA ALA A 25 1.54 -32.42 35.89
C ALA A 25 0.71 -31.62 34.88
N THR A 26 1.37 -30.81 34.05
CA THR A 26 0.71 -29.87 33.12
C THR A 26 0.95 -30.24 31.65
N VAL A 27 0.09 -29.72 30.77
CA VAL A 27 0.27 -29.82 29.31
C VAL A 27 1.58 -29.17 28.87
N GLY A 28 1.98 -28.04 29.47
CA GLY A 28 3.24 -27.36 29.16
C GLY A 28 4.46 -28.23 29.42
N GLU A 29 4.55 -28.82 30.61
CA GLU A 29 5.68 -29.69 30.99
C GLU A 29 5.77 -30.96 30.12
N LEU A 30 4.62 -31.54 29.75
CA LEU A 30 4.56 -32.68 28.83
C LEU A 30 5.05 -32.28 27.42
N MET A 31 4.61 -31.12 26.92
CA MET A 31 5.04 -30.59 25.62
C MET A 31 6.54 -30.30 25.59
N ASP A 32 7.10 -29.73 26.66
CA ASP A 32 8.54 -29.46 26.79
C ASP A 32 9.37 -30.74 26.86
N ALA A 33 8.90 -31.75 27.59
CA ALA A 33 9.57 -33.05 27.66
C ALA A 33 9.55 -33.77 26.29
N LEU A 34 8.43 -33.70 25.57
CA LEU A 34 8.32 -34.23 24.21
C LEU A 34 9.17 -33.43 23.20
N ALA A 35 9.22 -32.10 23.33
CA ALA A 35 10.06 -31.22 22.52
C ALA A 35 11.56 -31.55 22.66
N LYS A 36 12.04 -31.69 23.90
CA LYS A 36 13.42 -32.13 24.19
C LYS A 36 13.72 -33.50 23.60
N ARG A 37 12.77 -34.44 23.68
CA ARG A 37 12.93 -35.81 23.14
C ARG A 37 12.99 -35.84 21.61
N VAL A 38 12.20 -34.99 20.95
CA VAL A 38 12.08 -34.94 19.48
C VAL A 38 13.16 -34.04 18.85
N GLY A 39 13.76 -33.13 19.63
CA GLY A 39 14.76 -32.17 19.18
C GLY A 39 14.16 -31.02 18.35
N VAL A 40 12.90 -30.65 18.60
CA VAL A 40 12.21 -29.55 17.92
C VAL A 40 11.57 -28.62 18.95
N PRO A 41 11.38 -27.32 18.65
CA PRO A 41 10.64 -26.40 19.52
C PRO A 41 9.22 -26.91 19.81
N GLY A 42 8.68 -26.60 21.00
CA GLY A 42 7.31 -27.01 21.38
C GLY A 42 6.22 -26.49 20.44
N GLU A 43 6.46 -25.36 19.78
CA GLU A 43 5.59 -24.77 18.74
C GLU A 43 5.51 -25.60 17.44
N ASP A 44 6.49 -26.47 17.19
CA ASP A 44 6.53 -27.40 16.05
C ASP A 44 5.91 -28.77 16.36
N LEU A 45 5.27 -28.92 17.52
CA LEU A 45 4.69 -30.17 17.96
C LEU A 45 3.19 -30.03 18.13
N ARG A 46 2.46 -30.96 17.51
CA ARG A 46 1.04 -31.14 17.77
C ARG A 46 0.84 -32.50 18.43
N VAL A 47 0.26 -32.49 19.63
CA VAL A 47 0.05 -33.70 20.43
C VAL A 47 -1.44 -33.93 20.60
N PHE A 48 -1.87 -35.15 20.26
CA PHE A 48 -3.23 -35.60 20.40
C PHE A 48 -3.30 -36.68 21.47
N ALA A 49 -4.22 -36.55 22.42
CA ALA A 49 -4.49 -37.53 23.46
C ALA A 49 -5.92 -38.08 23.28
N GLY A 50 -6.05 -39.40 23.03
CA GLY A 50 -7.37 -40.03 22.86
C GLY A 50 -8.22 -39.43 21.74
N GLY A 51 -7.59 -38.96 20.65
CA GLY A 51 -8.27 -38.35 19.49
C GLY A 51 -8.59 -36.86 19.62
N ARG A 52 -8.27 -36.21 20.75
CA ARG A 52 -8.42 -34.76 20.94
C ARG A 52 -7.07 -34.07 20.93
N SER A 53 -6.97 -32.91 20.30
CA SER A 53 -5.77 -32.06 20.40
C SER A 53 -5.64 -31.56 21.83
N LEU A 54 -4.44 -31.60 22.40
CA LEU A 54 -4.19 -30.95 23.68
C LEU A 54 -4.37 -29.43 23.51
N PRO A 55 -5.01 -28.74 24.48
CA PRO A 55 -5.21 -27.30 24.42
C PRO A 55 -3.86 -26.56 24.50
N ALA A 56 -3.81 -25.35 23.90
CA ALA A 56 -2.61 -24.51 23.90
C ALA A 56 -2.29 -23.88 25.26
N ASP A 57 -3.19 -24.01 26.24
CA ASP A 57 -2.97 -23.51 27.59
C ASP A 57 -2.01 -24.43 28.36
N ALA A 58 -0.78 -23.93 28.54
CA ALA A 58 0.30 -24.63 29.22
C ALA A 58 -0.03 -24.98 30.69
N SER A 59 -1.02 -24.32 31.30
CA SER A 59 -1.38 -24.49 32.71
C SER A 59 -2.40 -25.59 32.99
N THR A 60 -3.03 -26.14 31.95
CA THR A 60 -4.04 -27.21 32.11
C THR A 60 -3.38 -28.49 32.63
N THR A 61 -3.95 -29.11 33.67
CA THR A 61 -3.42 -30.34 34.25
C THR A 61 -3.78 -31.57 33.41
N LEU A 62 -2.87 -32.53 33.30
CA LEU A 62 -3.08 -33.77 32.55
C LEU A 62 -4.24 -34.61 33.12
N GLU A 63 -4.47 -34.53 34.43
CA GLU A 63 -5.60 -35.19 35.12
C GLU A 63 -6.96 -34.65 34.67
N SER A 64 -7.09 -33.32 34.52
CA SER A 64 -8.34 -32.69 34.05
C SER A 64 -8.70 -33.06 32.61
N LEU A 65 -7.71 -33.46 31.81
CA LEU A 65 -7.89 -33.93 30.44
C LEU A 65 -8.14 -35.44 30.34
N GLY A 66 -8.14 -36.15 31.48
CA GLY A 66 -8.33 -37.61 31.53
C GLY A 66 -7.15 -38.39 30.94
N VAL A 67 -5.95 -37.81 30.94
CA VAL A 67 -4.73 -38.51 30.47
C VAL A 67 -4.31 -39.49 31.55
N SER A 68 -4.27 -40.78 31.21
CA SER A 68 -3.87 -41.87 32.11
C SER A 68 -2.87 -42.80 31.43
N GLU A 69 -2.29 -43.77 32.15
CA GLU A 69 -1.38 -44.79 31.61
C GLU A 69 -1.95 -45.56 30.38
N LYS A 70 -3.29 -45.59 30.23
CA LYS A 70 -3.97 -46.27 29.11
C LYS A 70 -4.14 -45.36 27.88
N THR A 71 -3.92 -44.05 28.03
CA THR A 71 -4.12 -43.07 26.96
C THR A 71 -2.96 -43.14 25.97
N ARG A 72 -3.28 -43.27 24.68
CA ARG A 72 -2.30 -43.17 23.59
C ARG A 72 -2.12 -41.71 23.19
N LEU A 73 -0.86 -41.29 23.12
CA LEU A 73 -0.47 -40.00 22.56
C LEU A 73 -0.05 -40.18 21.10
N VAL A 74 -0.56 -39.32 20.22
CA VAL A 74 -0.05 -39.17 18.86
C VAL A 74 0.69 -37.85 18.81
N VAL A 75 2.00 -37.92 18.57
CA VAL A 75 2.88 -36.77 18.47
C VAL A 75 3.22 -36.57 17.01
N SER A 76 2.80 -35.46 16.41
CA SER A 76 3.17 -35.10 15.04
C SER A 76 4.06 -33.86 15.04
N ARG A 77 5.06 -33.86 14.16
CA ARG A 77 5.82 -32.65 13.83
C ARG A 77 4.97 -31.82 12.88
N VAL A 78 4.77 -30.55 13.23
CA VAL A 78 4.23 -29.56 12.31
C VAL A 78 5.34 -29.25 11.31
N ARG A 79 5.14 -29.61 10.05
CA ARG A 79 6.01 -29.11 8.98
C ARG A 79 5.56 -27.69 8.67
N ARG A 80 6.31 -26.71 9.17
CA ARG A 80 6.22 -25.34 8.69
C ARG A 80 6.97 -25.27 7.37
N ASP A 81 6.24 -25.24 6.27
CA ASP A 81 6.84 -24.94 4.98
C ASP A 81 7.14 -23.43 4.95
N PRO A 82 8.41 -23.00 4.89
CA PRO A 82 8.76 -21.58 4.86
C PRO A 82 8.06 -20.83 3.73
N ALA A 83 7.73 -21.50 2.61
CA ALA A 83 7.00 -20.90 1.51
C ALA A 83 5.54 -20.59 1.89
N ILE A 84 4.87 -21.49 2.60
CA ILE A 84 3.48 -21.31 3.06
C ILE A 84 3.43 -20.20 4.12
N GLU A 85 4.40 -20.16 5.04
CA GLU A 85 4.46 -19.09 6.04
C GLU A 85 4.77 -17.72 5.42
N ALA A 86 5.70 -17.68 4.47
CA ALA A 86 5.99 -16.46 3.72
C ALA A 86 4.76 -15.97 2.94
N GLN A 87 4.01 -16.89 2.33
CA GLN A 87 2.75 -16.57 1.64
C GLN A 87 1.69 -16.04 2.61
N ALA A 88 1.51 -16.68 3.77
CA ALA A 88 0.57 -16.22 4.79
C ALA A 88 0.94 -14.83 5.35
N ARG A 89 2.24 -14.57 5.55
CA ARG A 89 2.73 -13.24 5.97
C ARG A 89 2.45 -12.18 4.91
N ARG A 90 2.70 -12.48 3.64
CA ARG A 90 2.39 -11.56 2.51
C ARG A 90 0.90 -11.27 2.43
N ALA A 91 0.06 -12.29 2.50
CA ALA A 91 -1.39 -12.12 2.50
C ALA A 91 -1.88 -11.27 3.70
N ALA A 92 -1.30 -11.47 4.89
CA ALA A 92 -1.63 -10.66 6.06
C ALA A 92 -1.18 -9.19 5.90
N GLN A 93 -0.01 -8.95 5.30
CA GLN A 93 0.47 -7.59 4.99
C GLN A 93 -0.42 -6.90 3.96
N GLU A 94 -0.83 -7.62 2.92
CA GLU A 94 -1.73 -7.14 1.88
C GLU A 94 -3.12 -6.82 2.45
N GLN A 95 -3.68 -7.69 3.28
CA GLN A 95 -4.94 -7.43 3.97
C GLN A 95 -4.84 -6.20 4.88
N ALA A 96 -3.76 -6.08 5.65
CA ALA A 96 -3.55 -4.92 6.51
C ALA A 96 -3.41 -3.61 5.71
N ARG A 97 -2.85 -3.68 4.50
CA ARG A 97 -2.79 -2.54 3.57
C ARG A 97 -4.17 -2.21 3.01
N ALA A 98 -4.93 -3.19 2.55
CA ALA A 98 -6.30 -3.02 2.08
C ALA A 98 -7.18 -2.37 3.18
N ASP A 99 -7.08 -2.83 4.42
CA ASP A 99 -7.82 -2.26 5.56
C ASP A 99 -7.44 -0.80 5.84
N ARG A 100 -6.17 -0.41 5.63
CA ARG A 100 -5.73 0.99 5.76
C ARG A 100 -6.31 1.85 4.64
N LEU A 101 -6.24 1.38 3.39
CA LEU A 101 -6.78 2.09 2.23
C LEU A 101 -8.29 2.30 2.35
N ALA A 102 -9.05 1.26 2.71
CA ALA A 102 -10.49 1.35 2.93
C ALA A 102 -10.87 2.37 4.01
N LYS A 103 -10.09 2.49 5.08
CA LYS A 103 -10.31 3.52 6.11
C LYS A 103 -10.06 4.94 5.59
N ILE A 104 -9.05 5.11 4.73
CA ILE A 104 -8.74 6.41 4.12
C ILE A 104 -9.85 6.81 3.16
N GLU A 105 -10.31 5.88 2.33
CA GLU A 105 -11.44 6.06 1.42
C GLU A 105 -12.70 6.49 2.18
N GLN A 106 -13.11 5.71 3.18
CA GLN A 106 -14.29 6.02 4.01
C GLN A 106 -14.18 7.39 4.68
N ALA A 107 -12.99 7.78 5.13
CA ALA A 107 -12.76 9.10 5.72
C ALA A 107 -12.91 10.22 4.68
N ALA A 108 -12.42 10.02 3.45
CA ALA A 108 -12.57 10.97 2.35
C ALA A 108 -14.04 11.10 1.89
N GLU A 109 -14.76 9.99 1.77
CA GLU A 109 -16.19 9.97 1.44
C GLU A 109 -17.05 10.66 2.51
N ALA A 110 -16.75 10.40 3.79
CA ALA A 110 -17.43 11.04 4.91
C ALA A 110 -17.18 12.56 4.91
N LEU A 111 -15.96 12.98 4.58
CA LEU A 111 -15.59 14.38 4.45
C LEU A 111 -16.32 15.05 3.27
N ALA A 112 -16.38 14.38 2.12
CA ALA A 112 -17.11 14.85 0.94
C ALA A 112 -18.64 14.95 1.18
N SER A 113 -19.18 14.03 2.00
CA SER A 113 -20.61 13.96 2.34
C SER A 113 -21.06 14.89 3.47
N ARG A 114 -20.16 15.67 4.07
CA ARG A 114 -20.53 16.64 5.10
C ARG A 114 -21.58 17.63 4.59
N ALA A 115 -22.66 17.78 5.35
CA ALA A 115 -23.74 18.70 5.09
C ALA A 115 -23.71 19.90 6.06
N GLY A 116 -24.05 21.09 5.55
CA GLY A 116 -24.14 22.35 6.30
C GLY A 116 -23.24 23.45 5.72
N GLU A 117 -23.74 24.69 5.62
CA GLU A 117 -23.07 25.84 4.98
C GLU A 117 -21.62 26.09 5.45
N ARG A 118 -21.31 25.81 6.72
CA ARG A 118 -19.97 26.04 7.30
C ARG A 118 -19.02 24.84 7.22
N ALA A 119 -19.49 23.67 6.80
CA ALA A 119 -18.71 22.43 6.82
C ALA A 119 -18.72 21.68 5.48
N ARG A 120 -19.43 22.20 4.48
CA ARG A 120 -19.46 21.70 3.11
C ARG A 120 -18.26 22.23 2.35
N PHE A 121 -17.53 21.34 1.68
CA PHE A 121 -16.53 21.76 0.71
C PHE A 121 -17.23 22.23 -0.55
N GLU A 122 -17.07 23.52 -0.84
CA GLU A 122 -17.46 24.13 -2.10
C GLU A 122 -16.34 23.92 -3.12
N LEU A 123 -16.74 23.75 -4.38
CA LEU A 123 -15.80 23.65 -5.48
C LEU A 123 -15.72 25.02 -6.14
N GLU A 124 -14.51 25.53 -6.20
CA GLU A 124 -14.18 26.80 -6.84
C GLU A 124 -13.41 26.52 -8.13
N ASP A 125 -13.54 27.42 -9.10
CA ASP A 125 -12.66 27.46 -10.26
C ASP A 125 -11.31 28.14 -9.92
N GLN A 126 -10.50 28.39 -10.94
CA GLN A 126 -9.16 28.98 -10.77
C GLN A 126 -9.20 30.45 -10.32
N ASP A 127 -10.34 31.12 -10.47
CA ASP A 127 -10.55 32.51 -10.08
C ASP A 127 -11.20 32.63 -8.67
N GLY A 128 -11.54 31.48 -8.06
CA GLY A 128 -12.21 31.41 -6.76
C GLY A 128 -13.73 31.49 -6.85
N ASP A 129 -14.30 31.40 -8.06
CA ASP A 129 -15.75 31.43 -8.26
C ASP A 129 -16.34 30.03 -8.10
N GLY A 130 -17.46 29.94 -7.38
CA GLY A 130 -18.15 28.67 -7.15
C GLY A 130 -18.65 28.03 -8.45
N LEU A 131 -18.42 26.73 -8.62
CA LEU A 131 -18.88 25.98 -9.79
C LEU A 131 -20.41 25.81 -9.78
N ALA A 132 -21.12 26.62 -10.57
CA ALA A 132 -22.56 26.50 -10.76
C ALA A 132 -22.93 25.25 -11.58
N GLY A 133 -24.05 24.61 -11.23
CA GLY A 133 -24.63 23.51 -12.02
C GLY A 133 -24.02 22.12 -11.77
N VAL A 134 -23.09 21.98 -10.82
CA VAL A 134 -22.54 20.68 -10.42
C VAL A 134 -23.55 19.92 -9.56
N SER A 135 -23.85 18.66 -9.90
CA SER A 135 -24.76 17.83 -9.10
C SER A 135 -24.14 17.49 -7.75
N GLU A 136 -24.96 17.17 -6.74
CA GLU A 136 -24.43 16.79 -5.43
C GLU A 136 -23.58 15.51 -5.49
N ASN A 137 -23.88 14.60 -6.42
CA ASN A 137 -23.08 13.40 -6.62
C ASN A 137 -21.71 13.72 -7.21
N ASP A 138 -21.68 14.55 -8.27
CA ASP A 138 -20.43 14.99 -8.90
C ASP A 138 -19.58 15.78 -7.91
N ARG A 139 -20.20 16.68 -7.12
CA ARG A 139 -19.49 17.45 -6.10
C ARG A 139 -18.81 16.53 -5.10
N LYS A 140 -19.51 15.51 -4.59
CA LYS A 140 -18.94 14.54 -3.65
C LYS A 140 -17.79 13.76 -4.26
N ALA A 141 -17.96 13.29 -5.50
CA ALA A 141 -16.94 12.57 -6.26
C ALA A 141 -15.66 13.42 -6.43
N LEU A 142 -15.81 14.67 -6.87
CA LEU A 142 -14.71 15.62 -7.03
C LEU A 142 -14.01 15.95 -5.71
N VAL A 143 -14.76 16.25 -4.65
CA VAL A 143 -14.19 16.53 -3.31
C VAL A 143 -13.47 15.30 -2.76
N CYS A 144 -14.04 14.10 -2.94
CA CYS A 144 -13.41 12.84 -2.52
C CYS A 144 -12.08 12.63 -3.26
N GLY A 145 -12.08 12.75 -4.59
CA GLY A 145 -10.89 12.61 -5.42
C GLY A 145 -9.79 13.62 -5.06
N LEU A 146 -10.14 14.89 -4.84
CA LEU A 146 -9.19 15.92 -4.39
C LEU A 146 -8.61 15.62 -2.99
N THR A 147 -9.46 15.19 -2.06
CA THR A 147 -9.04 14.82 -0.70
C THR A 147 -8.07 13.64 -0.72
N LEU A 148 -8.39 12.61 -1.49
CA LEU A 148 -7.54 11.43 -1.66
C LEU A 148 -6.22 11.80 -2.34
N HIS A 149 -6.24 12.63 -3.39
CA HIS A 149 -5.02 13.10 -4.04
C HIS A 149 -4.11 13.84 -3.05
N GLN A 150 -4.65 14.75 -2.24
CA GLN A 150 -3.88 15.44 -1.21
C GLN A 150 -3.32 14.46 -0.17
N LYS A 151 -4.12 13.49 0.29
CA LYS A 151 -3.66 12.46 1.22
C LYS A 151 -2.53 11.60 0.63
N GLY A 152 -2.66 11.21 -0.64
CA GLY A 152 -1.64 10.47 -1.36
C GLY A 152 -0.34 11.26 -1.52
N ARG A 153 -0.41 12.58 -1.77
CA ARG A 153 0.79 13.44 -1.79
C ARG A 153 1.52 13.45 -0.44
N MET A 154 0.80 13.52 0.67
CA MET A 154 1.42 13.43 2.01
C MET A 154 2.18 12.10 2.20
N MET A 155 1.61 10.99 1.71
CA MET A 155 2.26 9.67 1.77
C MET A 155 3.46 9.58 0.83
N LEU A 156 3.35 10.17 -0.36
CA LEU A 156 4.42 10.27 -1.33
C LEU A 156 5.63 11.01 -0.74
N ASP A 157 5.39 12.13 -0.07
CA ASP A 157 6.41 12.94 0.61
C ASP A 157 7.02 12.19 1.81
N ALA A 158 6.23 11.37 2.51
CA ALA A 158 6.71 10.50 3.59
C ALA A 158 7.52 9.28 3.07
N GLY A 159 7.51 9.02 1.76
CA GLY A 159 8.19 7.87 1.15
C GLY A 159 7.39 6.56 1.20
N ASP A 160 6.10 6.62 1.56
CA ASP A 160 5.17 5.49 1.60
C ASP A 160 4.56 5.25 0.21
N PHE A 161 5.40 5.01 -0.80
CA PHE A 161 4.97 5.02 -2.20
C PHE A 161 3.93 3.93 -2.53
N ALA A 162 3.98 2.75 -1.91
CA ALA A 162 2.96 1.72 -2.09
C ALA A 162 1.58 2.22 -1.62
N ASP A 163 1.46 2.68 -0.38
CA ASP A 163 0.18 3.17 0.14
C ASP A 163 -0.27 4.44 -0.62
N ALA A 164 0.67 5.33 -1.01
CA ALA A 164 0.38 6.48 -1.85
C ALA A 164 -0.24 6.08 -3.21
N LEU A 165 0.33 5.09 -3.88
CA LEU A 165 -0.18 4.58 -5.16
C LEU A 165 -1.62 4.05 -5.02
N GLY A 166 -1.89 3.26 -3.97
CA GLY A 166 -3.25 2.76 -3.71
C GLY A 166 -4.24 3.89 -3.44
N VAL A 167 -3.84 4.93 -2.70
CA VAL A 167 -4.68 6.12 -2.49
C VAL A 167 -4.90 6.90 -3.78
N PHE A 168 -3.91 6.98 -4.67
CA PHE A 168 -4.07 7.62 -5.97
C PHE A 168 -5.03 6.85 -6.89
N GLU A 169 -5.03 5.52 -6.85
CA GLU A 169 -5.98 4.69 -7.60
C GLU A 169 -7.42 4.94 -7.12
N LEU A 170 -7.65 5.00 -5.81
CA LEU A 170 -8.95 5.38 -5.23
C LEU A 170 -9.37 6.81 -5.65
N ALA A 171 -8.41 7.74 -5.74
CA ALA A 171 -8.68 9.09 -6.22
C ALA A 171 -9.11 9.10 -7.70
N GLU A 172 -8.48 8.29 -8.56
CA GLU A 172 -8.86 8.15 -9.97
C GLU A 172 -10.27 7.57 -10.10
N GLU A 173 -10.61 6.57 -9.29
CA GLU A 173 -11.95 5.98 -9.23
C GLU A 173 -13.00 7.02 -8.80
N ALA A 174 -12.71 7.82 -7.76
CA ALA A 174 -13.58 8.90 -7.32
C ALA A 174 -13.80 9.94 -8.42
N PHE A 175 -12.75 10.36 -9.14
CA PHE A 175 -12.90 11.27 -10.28
C PHE A 175 -13.70 10.66 -11.44
N ALA A 176 -13.63 9.35 -11.65
CA ALA A 176 -14.36 8.66 -12.71
C ALA A 176 -15.87 8.56 -12.45
N VAL A 177 -16.33 8.77 -11.21
CA VAL A 177 -17.76 8.84 -10.86
C VAL A 177 -18.40 10.15 -11.33
N ALA A 178 -17.63 11.24 -11.36
CA ALA A 178 -18.13 12.54 -11.78
C ALA A 178 -18.36 12.58 -13.30
N ASP A 179 -19.29 13.44 -13.75
CA ASP A 179 -19.47 13.70 -15.18
C ASP A 179 -18.11 14.03 -15.85
N ARG A 180 -17.82 13.33 -16.94
CA ARG A 180 -16.59 13.52 -17.71
C ARG A 180 -16.39 14.98 -18.13
N ALA A 181 -17.46 15.71 -18.46
CA ALA A 181 -17.39 17.11 -18.85
C ALA A 181 -16.79 17.99 -17.74
N LEU A 182 -16.97 17.61 -16.47
CA LEU A 182 -16.43 18.31 -15.31
C LEU A 182 -14.94 18.03 -15.09
N THR A 183 -14.42 16.89 -15.57
CA THR A 183 -13.01 16.48 -15.34
C THR A 183 -12.13 16.59 -16.57
N GLU A 184 -12.70 16.69 -17.77
CA GLU A 184 -11.96 16.58 -19.04
C GLU A 184 -10.95 17.72 -19.30
N ASN A 185 -11.29 18.92 -18.81
CA ASN A 185 -10.46 20.13 -18.95
C ASN A 185 -9.73 20.52 -17.66
N LEU A 186 -9.87 19.75 -16.58
CA LEU A 186 -9.16 19.99 -15.33
C LEU A 186 -7.77 19.34 -15.38
N ASP A 187 -6.79 20.02 -14.81
CA ASP A 187 -5.43 19.51 -14.66
C ASP A 187 -5.23 18.67 -13.40
N ASN A 188 -6.18 18.66 -12.45
CA ASN A 188 -6.12 17.85 -11.24
C ASN A 188 -5.92 16.35 -11.53
N VAL A 189 -6.69 15.78 -12.46
CA VAL A 189 -6.57 14.35 -12.83
C VAL A 189 -5.22 14.05 -13.51
N PRO A 190 -4.74 14.86 -14.47
CA PRO A 190 -3.37 14.75 -14.99
C PRO A 190 -2.27 14.86 -13.93
N ILE A 191 -2.38 15.77 -12.96
CA ILE A 191 -1.40 15.92 -11.86
C ILE A 191 -1.40 14.67 -10.99
N LEU A 192 -2.58 14.16 -10.63
CA LEU A 192 -2.73 12.91 -9.90
C LEU A 192 -1.99 11.75 -10.60
N ARG A 193 -2.16 11.63 -11.92
CA ARG A 193 -1.46 10.60 -12.73
C ARG A 193 0.04 10.77 -12.74
N LEU A 194 0.54 12.00 -12.75
CA LEU A 194 1.97 12.29 -12.65
C LEU A 194 2.54 11.85 -11.30
N ASP A 195 1.81 12.10 -10.21
CA ASP A 195 2.17 11.64 -8.86
C ASP A 195 2.13 10.11 -8.73
N ALA A 196 1.09 9.48 -9.29
CA ALA A 196 0.95 8.03 -9.31
C ALA A 196 2.06 7.34 -10.12
N ALA A 197 2.42 7.87 -11.29
CA ALA A 197 3.54 7.36 -12.08
C ALA A 197 4.87 7.46 -11.31
N TRP A 198 5.08 8.53 -10.56
CA TRP A 198 6.26 8.66 -9.70
C TRP A 198 6.28 7.64 -8.57
N ALA A 199 5.16 7.46 -7.85
CA ALA A 199 5.04 6.44 -6.80
C ALA A 199 5.35 5.04 -7.35
N GLN A 200 4.77 4.71 -8.52
CA GLN A 200 5.02 3.47 -9.25
C GLN A 200 6.51 3.23 -9.52
N PHE A 201 7.19 4.22 -10.09
CA PHE A 201 8.62 4.09 -10.43
C PHE A 201 9.50 3.97 -9.18
N GLN A 202 9.12 4.60 -8.08
CA GLN A 202 9.85 4.50 -6.83
C GLN A 202 9.71 3.11 -6.20
N GLU A 203 8.53 2.50 -6.26
CA GLU A 203 8.34 1.10 -5.83
C GLU A 203 9.08 0.13 -6.74
N PHE A 204 9.06 0.36 -8.06
CA PHE A 204 9.85 -0.45 -8.98
C PHE A 204 11.35 -0.37 -8.66
N ARG A 205 11.86 0.85 -8.37
CA ARG A 205 13.25 1.08 -7.98
C ARG A 205 13.62 0.36 -6.67
N ARG A 206 12.68 0.20 -5.74
CA ARG A 206 12.88 -0.53 -4.47
C ARG A 206 12.94 -2.05 -4.66
N GLY A 207 12.57 -2.57 -5.84
CA GLY A 207 12.62 -3.99 -6.14
C GLY A 207 11.43 -4.79 -5.61
N ASP A 208 10.39 -4.12 -5.09
CA ASP A 208 9.13 -4.78 -4.71
C ASP A 208 8.20 -4.86 -5.92
N ALA A 209 8.53 -5.76 -6.86
CA ALA A 209 7.74 -5.94 -8.08
C ALA A 209 6.28 -6.38 -7.83
N ALA A 210 5.97 -6.90 -6.63
CA ALA A 210 4.61 -7.29 -6.26
C ALA A 210 3.76 -6.06 -5.86
N ALA A 211 4.35 -5.08 -5.16
CA ALA A 211 3.68 -3.84 -4.79
C ALA A 211 3.69 -2.79 -5.92
N ALA A 212 4.69 -2.81 -6.80
CA ALA A 212 5.01 -1.74 -7.75
C ALA A 212 4.27 -1.77 -9.09
N GLY A 213 3.39 -2.75 -9.36
CA GLY A 213 2.90 -3.03 -10.72
C GLY A 213 4.04 -3.14 -11.75
N SER A 214 3.76 -2.93 -13.03
CA SER A 214 4.80 -2.87 -14.08
C SER A 214 5.29 -1.44 -14.32
N ILE A 215 6.52 -1.31 -14.84
CA ILE A 215 6.98 -0.03 -15.42
C ILE A 215 6.04 0.44 -16.52
N ASP A 216 5.49 -0.49 -17.31
CA ASP A 216 4.57 -0.17 -18.40
C ASP A 216 3.30 0.50 -17.88
N ALA A 217 2.79 0.09 -16.72
CA ALA A 217 1.66 0.77 -16.07
C ALA A 217 2.00 2.20 -15.64
N GLY A 218 3.24 2.46 -15.20
CA GLY A 218 3.72 3.82 -14.94
C GLY A 218 3.89 4.64 -16.23
N ALA A 219 4.36 4.01 -17.31
CA ALA A 219 4.47 4.63 -18.63
C ALA A 219 3.10 5.04 -19.19
N GLU A 220 2.09 4.19 -19.05
CA GLU A 220 0.73 4.49 -19.46
C GLU A 220 0.14 5.67 -18.67
N ARG A 221 0.40 5.73 -17.36
CA ARG A 221 0.00 6.89 -16.54
C ARG A 221 0.63 8.20 -17.01
N LEU A 222 1.90 8.19 -17.41
CA LEU A 222 2.54 9.38 -18.00
C LEU A 222 1.94 9.77 -19.35
N ARG A 223 1.63 8.78 -20.20
CA ARG A 223 0.96 9.03 -21.48
C ARG A 223 -0.38 9.73 -21.27
N LEU A 224 -1.20 9.19 -20.37
CA LEU A 224 -2.50 9.76 -20.01
C LEU A 224 -2.39 11.13 -19.32
N CYS A 225 -1.34 11.34 -18.52
CA CYS A 225 -1.00 12.64 -17.93
C CYS A 225 -0.71 13.67 -19.03
N ARG A 226 0.15 13.35 -20.00
CA ARG A 226 0.47 14.23 -21.13
C ARG A 226 -0.76 14.62 -21.96
N GLU A 227 -1.60 13.64 -22.28
CA GLU A 227 -2.84 13.90 -23.02
C GLU A 227 -3.79 14.82 -22.24
N GLY A 228 -3.91 14.60 -20.94
CA GLY A 228 -4.74 15.43 -20.08
C GLY A 228 -4.20 16.84 -19.90
N PHE A 229 -2.88 17.00 -19.74
CA PHE A 229 -2.24 18.32 -19.76
C PHE A 229 -2.44 19.05 -21.10
N ALA A 230 -2.36 18.34 -22.23
CA ALA A 230 -2.64 18.95 -23.53
C ALA A 230 -4.09 19.42 -23.65
N ARG A 231 -5.06 18.70 -23.06
CA ARG A 231 -6.45 19.15 -22.98
C ARG A 231 -6.62 20.34 -22.05
N ALA A 232 -6.09 20.28 -20.83
CA ALA A 232 -6.27 21.32 -19.80
C ALA A 232 -5.54 22.63 -20.15
N HIS A 233 -4.28 22.54 -20.58
CA HIS A 233 -3.39 23.70 -20.79
C HIS A 233 -3.27 24.13 -22.26
N GLY A 234 -3.76 23.30 -23.19
CA GLY A 234 -3.53 23.45 -24.62
C GLY A 234 -2.20 22.82 -25.08
N PRO A 235 -2.09 22.27 -26.31
CA PRO A 235 -0.88 21.57 -26.76
C PRO A 235 0.40 22.42 -26.75
N SER A 236 0.27 23.75 -26.82
CA SER A 236 1.37 24.72 -26.78
C SER A 236 1.35 25.59 -25.52
N LEU A 237 0.65 25.15 -24.47
CA LEU A 237 0.43 25.91 -23.23
C LEU A 237 -0.34 27.23 -23.45
N GLU A 238 -1.07 27.34 -24.55
CA GLU A 238 -1.72 28.58 -24.94
C GLU A 238 -2.82 29.00 -23.96
N ARG A 239 -3.55 28.05 -23.36
CA ARG A 239 -4.55 28.36 -22.32
C ARG A 239 -3.87 28.83 -21.05
N LEU A 240 -2.76 28.18 -20.67
CA LEU A 240 -1.94 28.56 -19.51
C LEU A 240 -1.42 29.99 -19.61
N ARG A 241 -0.91 30.36 -20.79
CA ARG A 241 -0.39 31.70 -21.08
C ARG A 241 -1.47 32.77 -21.05
N ALA A 242 -2.69 32.44 -21.47
CA ALA A 242 -3.83 33.34 -21.43
C ALA A 242 -4.28 33.64 -20.00
N VAL A 243 -4.23 32.65 -19.10
CA VAL A 243 -4.66 32.79 -17.69
C VAL A 243 -3.60 33.52 -16.85
N HIS A 244 -2.32 33.16 -16.95
CA HIS A 244 -1.31 33.61 -15.99
C HIS A 244 -0.39 34.76 -16.45
N GLY A 245 -0.68 35.38 -17.60
CA GLY A 245 -0.04 36.64 -18.03
C GLY A 245 1.48 36.61 -18.20
N GLY A 246 2.09 35.42 -18.28
CA GLY A 246 3.54 35.22 -18.46
C GLY A 246 4.26 34.56 -17.29
N CYS A 247 3.65 34.48 -16.10
CA CYS A 247 4.08 33.54 -15.06
C CYS A 247 3.46 32.18 -15.38
N SER A 248 4.16 31.07 -15.20
CA SER A 248 3.62 29.74 -15.53
C SER A 248 4.19 28.71 -14.57
N PRO A 249 3.72 28.70 -13.30
CA PRO A 249 4.20 27.76 -12.29
C PRO A 249 4.02 26.30 -12.70
N GLU A 250 3.05 26.00 -13.57
CA GLU A 250 2.75 24.70 -14.14
C GLU A 250 3.89 24.17 -15.02
N LEU A 251 4.84 25.01 -15.45
CA LEU A 251 6.07 24.54 -16.08
C LEU A 251 6.81 23.53 -15.20
N GLY A 252 6.72 23.63 -13.87
CA GLY A 252 7.28 22.64 -12.96
C GLY A 252 6.70 21.23 -13.16
N LEU A 253 5.39 21.13 -13.45
CA LEU A 253 4.72 19.86 -13.74
C LEU A 253 5.26 19.26 -15.05
N TYR A 254 5.44 20.08 -16.08
CA TYR A 254 6.00 19.64 -17.34
C TYR A 254 7.48 19.25 -17.23
N VAL A 255 8.28 19.95 -16.42
CA VAL A 255 9.67 19.54 -16.15
C VAL A 255 9.68 18.12 -15.60
N ARG A 256 8.83 17.82 -14.60
CA ARG A 256 8.73 16.48 -14.03
C ARG A 256 8.26 15.44 -15.06
N LEU A 257 7.22 15.75 -15.83
CA LEU A 257 6.72 14.86 -16.88
C LEU A 257 7.80 14.52 -17.93
N GLU A 258 8.47 15.54 -18.49
CA GLU A 258 9.51 15.34 -19.51
C GLU A 258 10.71 14.55 -18.95
N LEU A 259 11.10 14.78 -17.68
CA LEU A 259 12.17 14.01 -17.03
C LEU A 259 11.80 12.53 -16.91
N LEU A 260 10.59 12.22 -16.43
CA LEU A 260 10.15 10.85 -16.23
C LEU A 260 9.99 10.10 -17.56
N GLU A 261 9.49 10.76 -18.61
CA GLU A 261 9.46 10.17 -19.96
C GLU A 261 10.87 9.98 -20.55
N GLY A 262 11.80 10.89 -20.25
CA GLY A 262 13.21 10.72 -20.63
C GLY A 262 13.84 9.48 -19.98
N VAL A 263 13.52 9.20 -18.72
CA VAL A 263 13.97 7.97 -18.03
C VAL A 263 13.42 6.71 -18.72
N LEU A 264 12.14 6.73 -19.13
CA LEU A 264 11.55 5.62 -19.88
C LEU A 264 12.24 5.40 -21.23
N ALA A 265 12.54 6.48 -21.96
CA ALA A 265 13.25 6.41 -23.23
C ALA A 265 14.67 5.84 -23.08
N ILE A 266 15.42 6.25 -22.04
CA ILE A 266 16.74 5.66 -21.71
C ILE A 266 16.61 4.16 -21.50
N ARG A 267 15.60 3.73 -20.72
CA ARG A 267 15.37 2.31 -20.43
C ARG A 267 14.95 1.52 -21.67
N ALA A 268 14.24 2.14 -22.61
CA ALA A 268 13.90 1.55 -23.91
C ALA A 268 15.09 1.49 -24.89
N GLY A 269 16.23 2.12 -24.56
CA GLY A 269 17.37 2.24 -25.45
C GLY A 269 17.21 3.33 -26.53
N ASP A 270 16.17 4.16 -26.43
CA ASP A 270 15.93 5.27 -27.35
C ASP A 270 16.68 6.52 -26.89
N ALA A 271 17.94 6.61 -27.28
CA ALA A 271 18.81 7.73 -26.94
C ALA A 271 18.37 9.06 -27.58
N GLU A 272 17.66 9.02 -28.71
CA GLU A 272 17.20 10.23 -29.39
C GLU A 272 16.02 10.86 -28.65
N GLU A 273 14.99 10.06 -28.36
CA GLU A 273 13.83 10.54 -27.60
C GLU A 273 14.24 10.95 -26.18
N ALA A 274 15.14 10.19 -25.53
CA ALA A 274 15.68 10.58 -24.24
C ALA A 274 16.34 11.97 -24.28
N ARG A 275 17.20 12.25 -25.25
CA ARG A 275 17.85 13.56 -25.40
C ARG A 275 16.82 14.67 -25.63
N LYS A 276 15.83 14.43 -26.48
CA LYS A 276 14.76 15.39 -26.76
C LYS A 276 13.97 15.74 -25.50
N LYS A 277 13.57 14.73 -24.71
CA LYS A 277 12.84 14.89 -23.45
C LYS A 277 13.65 15.64 -22.40
N LEU A 278 14.89 15.24 -22.18
CA LEU A 278 15.78 15.89 -21.21
C LEU A 278 16.09 17.35 -21.61
N LYS A 279 16.27 17.63 -22.90
CA LYS A 279 16.44 19.00 -23.40
C LYS A 279 15.19 19.84 -23.15
N ALA A 280 14.01 19.31 -23.48
CA ALA A 280 12.73 19.99 -23.24
C ALA A 280 12.47 20.26 -21.75
N ALA A 281 12.89 19.35 -20.86
CA ALA A 281 12.85 19.56 -19.42
C ALA A 281 13.78 20.70 -18.98
N SER A 282 15.01 20.73 -19.48
CA SER A 282 15.98 21.80 -19.17
C SER A 282 15.46 23.17 -19.61
N GLU A 283 14.96 23.27 -20.85
CA GLU A 283 14.43 24.54 -21.39
C GLU A 283 13.25 25.07 -20.56
N LYS A 284 12.32 24.19 -20.15
CA LYS A 284 11.19 24.59 -19.29
C LYS A 284 11.61 24.98 -17.88
N ARG A 285 12.60 24.28 -17.30
CA ARG A 285 13.19 24.66 -16.01
C ARG A 285 13.83 26.05 -16.10
N ASP A 286 14.61 26.29 -17.14
CA ASP A 286 15.31 27.57 -17.32
C ASP A 286 14.30 28.71 -17.54
N ALA A 287 13.23 28.46 -18.29
CA ALA A 287 12.11 29.39 -18.42
C ALA A 287 11.44 29.68 -17.06
N LEU A 288 11.13 28.65 -16.26
CA LEU A 288 10.55 28.82 -14.92
C LEU A 288 11.46 29.66 -14.00
N LEU A 289 12.76 29.37 -14.00
CA LEU A 289 13.75 30.09 -13.19
C LEU A 289 14.06 31.50 -13.71
N SER A 290 13.83 31.78 -15.00
CA SER A 290 14.00 33.14 -15.54
C SER A 290 12.94 34.13 -15.03
N VAL A 291 11.77 33.62 -14.66
CA VAL A 291 10.65 34.40 -14.12
C VAL A 291 10.78 34.57 -12.60
N VAL A 292 11.34 33.59 -11.89
CA VAL A 292 11.60 33.65 -10.45
C VAL A 292 13.00 34.19 -10.19
N ARG A 293 13.12 35.40 -9.63
CA ARG A 293 14.45 35.98 -9.33
C ARG A 293 15.27 34.99 -8.47
N PRO A 294 16.56 34.74 -8.79
CA PRO A 294 17.40 33.79 -8.04
C PRO A 294 17.45 34.08 -6.53
N GLU A 295 17.38 35.37 -6.17
CA GLU A 295 17.33 35.87 -4.79
C GLU A 295 16.07 35.39 -4.04
N SER A 296 14.94 35.29 -4.73
CA SER A 296 13.67 34.80 -4.17
C SER A 296 13.69 33.30 -3.88
N VAL A 297 14.43 32.52 -4.68
CA VAL A 297 14.63 31.08 -4.43
C VAL A 297 15.59 30.85 -3.26
N ALA A 298 16.66 31.65 -3.18
CA ALA A 298 17.64 31.58 -2.09
C ALA A 298 17.04 31.98 -0.72
N ALA A 299 16.01 32.83 -0.70
CA ALA A 299 15.32 33.22 0.53
C ALA A 299 14.37 32.15 1.11
N LEU A 300 14.10 31.07 0.36
CA LEU A 300 13.22 29.97 0.76
C LEU A 300 13.98 28.71 1.26
N ALA A 301 15.31 28.69 1.16
CA ALA A 301 16.19 27.62 1.62
C ALA A 301 16.81 27.94 2.99
#